data_AF-W4RW26-F1
#
_entry.id   AF-W4RW26-F1
#
_cell.length_a   1.000
_cell.length_b   1.000
_cell.length_c   1.000
_cell.angle_alpha   90.00
_cell.angle_beta   90.00
_cell.angle_gamma   90.00
#
_symmetry.space_group_name_H-M   'P 1'
#
loop_
_entity.id
_entity.type
_entity.pdbx_description
1 polymer ?
#
loop_
_entity_poly.entity_id
_entity_poly.type
_entity_poly.pdbx_seq_one_letter_code
_entity_poly.pdbx_strand_id
1 'polypeptide(L)'
;MYDVVGVRFKKAGKIYYFDPGDLSIQKDEFVIVETVRGVEYGRVVTPRKQVGEKDVVLPLKKVVRIADQKDRLIVEENKTAAKEAYDVCSDKVNEHQLDMKLVDVEYTFDRNKVIFYFTADGRIDFRELVKDLARFSGQGLNCARLVSEMKRKCLAG
;
A
#
# COMPACT_ATOMS: atom_id res chain seq x y z
N MET A 1 5.44 -0.85 29.87
CA MET A 1 5.42 -1.99 28.94
C MET A 1 4.17 -1.85 28.08
N TYR A 2 4.28 -2.13 26.78
CA TYR A 2 3.18 -1.98 25.83
C TYR A 2 2.84 -3.34 25.23
N ASP A 3 1.56 -3.69 25.17
CA ASP A 3 1.09 -4.83 24.40
C ASP A 3 1.08 -4.47 22.91
N VAL A 4 1.73 -5.29 22.10
CA VAL A 4 1.79 -5.10 20.65
C VAL A 4 1.56 -6.39 19.89
N VAL A 5 1.09 -6.24 18.66
CA VAL A 5 1.13 -7.27 17.63
C VAL A 5 1.98 -6.79 16.46
N GLY A 6 2.78 -7.69 15.90
CA GLY A 6 3.63 -7.40 14.75
C GLY A 6 2.91 -7.74 13.45
N VAL A 7 2.63 -6.73 12.63
CA VAL A 7 1.90 -6.83 11.37
C VAL A 7 2.85 -6.58 10.20
N ARG A 8 2.71 -7.38 9.15
CA ARG A 8 3.47 -7.26 7.90
C ARG A 8 2.52 -7.22 6.71
N PHE A 9 2.70 -6.22 5.84
CA PHE A 9 1.85 -5.99 4.67
C PHE A 9 2.36 -6.67 3.38
N LYS A 10 3.68 -6.84 3.24
CA LYS A 10 4.32 -7.49 2.07
C LYS A 10 5.10 -8.73 2.48
N LYS A 11 5.24 -9.73 1.60
CA LYS A 11 5.91 -11.02 1.91
C LYS A 11 7.31 -10.84 2.56
N ALA A 12 8.12 -9.93 2.02
CA ALA A 12 9.45 -9.56 2.52
C ALA A 12 9.53 -8.11 3.06
N GLY A 13 8.46 -7.63 3.71
CA GLY A 13 8.38 -6.27 4.24
C GLY A 13 8.87 -6.12 5.69
N LYS A 14 9.08 -4.86 6.10
CA LYS A 14 9.26 -4.48 7.52
C LYS A 14 8.04 -4.90 8.35
N ILE A 15 8.29 -5.25 9.60
CA ILE A 15 7.24 -5.55 10.60
C ILE A 15 6.94 -4.24 11.33
N TYR A 16 5.67 -3.90 11.45
CA TYR A 16 5.19 -2.75 12.19
C TYR A 16 4.41 -3.21 13.41
N TYR A 17 4.60 -2.53 14.54
CA TYR A 17 3.90 -2.85 15.77
C TYR A 17 2.63 -2.01 15.91
N PHE A 18 1.53 -2.67 16.26
CA PHE A 18 0.23 -2.08 16.50
C PHE A 18 -0.30 -2.50 17.87
N ASP A 19 -1.11 -1.64 18.47
CA ASP A 19 -1.85 -1.94 19.69
C ASP A 19 -3.02 -2.89 19.35
N PRO A 20 -3.07 -4.11 19.92
CA PRO A 20 -4.15 -5.07 19.67
C PRO A 20 -5.47 -4.71 20.39
N GLY A 21 -5.45 -3.80 21.36
CA GLY A 21 -6.59 -3.55 22.25
C GLY A 21 -7.07 -4.84 22.93
N ASP A 22 -8.38 -5.09 22.88
CA ASP A 22 -9.01 -6.28 23.45
C ASP A 22 -9.13 -7.45 22.45
N LEU A 23 -8.55 -7.32 21.25
CA LEU A 23 -8.66 -8.35 20.21
C LEU A 23 -7.74 -9.54 20.52
N SER A 24 -8.32 -10.75 20.46
CA SER A 24 -7.57 -12.00 20.58
C SER A 24 -6.96 -12.39 19.24
N ILE A 25 -5.83 -11.77 18.89
CA ILE A 25 -5.15 -11.94 17.60
C ILE A 25 -4.09 -13.06 17.68
N GLN A 26 -4.19 -14.05 16.79
CA GLN A 26 -3.25 -15.15 16.67
C GLN A 26 -2.21 -14.91 15.57
N LYS A 27 -1.13 -15.69 15.61
CA LYS A 27 -0.11 -15.69 14.55
C LYS A 27 -0.75 -16.19 13.25
N ASP A 28 -0.32 -15.62 12.13
CA ASP A 28 -0.77 -15.94 10.77
C ASP A 28 -2.21 -15.52 10.43
N GLU A 29 -2.93 -14.91 11.37
CA GLU A 29 -4.18 -14.22 11.08
C GLU A 29 -3.94 -12.94 10.29
N PHE A 30 -5.00 -12.46 9.63
CA PHE A 30 -5.00 -11.20 8.93
C PHE A 30 -5.82 -10.18 9.71
N VAL A 31 -5.37 -8.93 9.68
CA VAL A 31 -5.96 -7.83 10.43
C VAL A 31 -6.07 -6.60 9.54
N ILE A 32 -7.06 -5.78 9.87
CA ILE A 32 -7.24 -4.45 9.31
C ILE A 32 -6.68 -3.44 10.29
N VAL A 33 -5.80 -2.56 9.81
CA VAL A 33 -5.14 -1.54 10.63
C VAL A 33 -5.24 -0.17 9.97
N GLU A 34 -5.24 0.88 10.77
CA GLU A 34 -5.22 2.25 10.28
C GLU A 34 -3.80 2.81 10.31
N THR A 35 -3.29 3.19 9.14
CA THR A 35 -1.97 3.78 8.97
C THR A 35 -2.09 5.23 8.49
N VAL A 36 -0.98 5.96 8.48
CA VAL A 36 -0.93 7.30 7.87
C VAL A 36 -1.26 7.29 6.36
N ARG A 37 -1.22 6.13 5.70
CA ARG A 37 -1.56 5.97 4.29
C ARG A 37 -3.04 5.64 4.05
N GLY A 38 -3.77 5.32 5.12
CA GLY A 38 -5.13 4.82 5.08
C GLY A 38 -5.26 3.44 5.74
N VAL A 39 -6.37 2.79 5.45
CA VAL A 39 -6.65 1.43 5.94
C VAL A 39 -5.78 0.43 5.16
N GLU A 40 -5.14 -0.49 5.88
CA GLU A 40 -4.30 -1.54 5.29
C GLU A 40 -4.68 -2.93 5.81
N TYR A 41 -4.57 -3.91 4.91
CA TYR A 41 -4.71 -5.34 5.20
C TYR A 41 -3.34 -5.95 5.44
N GLY A 42 -3.10 -6.45 6.64
CA GLY A 42 -1.80 -6.98 7.05
C GLY A 42 -1.90 -8.38 7.64
N ARG A 43 -0.81 -9.14 7.55
CA ARG A 43 -0.69 -10.44 8.21
C ARG A 43 0.06 -10.30 9.52
N VAL A 44 -0.45 -10.94 10.57
CA VAL A 44 0.17 -11.02 11.87
C VAL A 44 1.33 -12.01 11.81
N VAL A 45 2.53 -11.52 12.00
CA VAL A 45 3.77 -12.32 12.01
C VAL A 45 4.34 -12.47 13.42
N THR A 46 3.98 -11.56 14.32
CA THR A 46 4.30 -11.63 15.74
C THR A 46 2.98 -11.55 16.51
N PRO A 47 2.60 -12.59 17.26
CA PRO A 47 1.41 -12.56 18.10
C PRO A 47 1.59 -11.55 19.24
N ARG A 48 0.56 -11.38 20.07
CA ARG A 48 0.59 -10.45 21.22
C ARG A 48 1.87 -10.64 22.04
N LYS A 49 2.64 -9.58 22.19
CA LYS A 49 3.89 -9.53 22.93
C LYS A 49 3.98 -8.23 23.72
N GLN A 50 4.57 -8.28 24.91
CA GLN A 50 4.95 -7.07 25.64
C GLN A 50 6.34 -6.59 25.23
N VAL A 51 6.46 -5.29 25.00
CA VAL A 51 7.71 -4.63 24.59
C VAL A 51 7.96 -3.38 25.42
N GLY A 52 9.23 -3.03 25.57
CA GLY A 52 9.65 -1.79 26.23
C GLY A 52 9.41 -0.58 25.32
N GLU A 53 9.38 0.61 25.91
CA GLU A 53 9.19 1.87 25.16
C GLU A 53 10.27 2.10 24.11
N LYS A 54 11.51 1.67 24.38
CA LYS A 54 12.65 1.81 23.47
C LYS A 54 12.57 0.89 22.23
N ASP A 55 11.71 -0.12 22.27
CA ASP A 55 11.58 -1.12 21.21
C ASP A 55 10.42 -0.81 20.24
N VAL A 56 9.68 0.28 20.48
CA VAL A 56 8.51 0.68 19.69
C VAL A 56 8.53 2.16 19.32
N VAL A 57 7.87 2.48 18.22
CA VAL A 57 7.61 3.87 17.83
C VAL A 57 6.24 4.26 18.35
N LEU A 58 6.20 5.23 19.27
CA LEU A 58 4.98 5.80 19.82
C LEU A 58 4.54 7.05 19.04
N PRO A 59 3.22 7.35 18.99
CA PRO A 59 2.11 6.54 19.51
C PRO A 59 1.82 5.32 18.63
N LEU A 60 1.50 4.18 19.27
CA LEU A 60 1.07 2.98 18.56
C LEU A 60 -0.29 3.22 17.90
N LYS A 61 -0.40 2.86 16.62
CA LYS A 61 -1.68 2.77 15.93
C LYS A 61 -2.40 1.50 16.37
N LYS A 62 -3.73 1.53 16.38
CA LYS A 62 -4.55 0.39 16.81
C LYS A 62 -4.86 -0.55 15.66
N VAL A 63 -5.01 -1.82 15.98
CA VAL A 63 -5.70 -2.77 15.12
C VAL A 63 -7.19 -2.43 15.14
N VAL A 64 -7.78 -2.27 13.96
CA VAL A 64 -9.21 -1.94 13.83
C VAL A 64 -10.05 -3.18 14.09
N ARG A 65 -9.69 -4.30 13.44
CA ARG A 65 -10.37 -5.60 13.58
C ARG A 65 -9.57 -6.74 12.95
N ILE A 66 -9.96 -7.97 13.28
CA ILE A 66 -9.55 -9.17 12.54
C ILE A 66 -10.23 -9.13 11.16
N ALA A 67 -9.47 -9.48 10.13
CA ALA A 67 -9.95 -9.47 8.75
C ALA A 67 -10.81 -10.71 8.47
N ASP A 68 -11.89 -10.50 7.71
CA ASP A 68 -12.84 -11.55 7.33
C ASP A 68 -12.58 -12.05 5.89
N GLN A 69 -13.47 -12.91 5.40
CA GLN A 69 -13.38 -13.45 4.05
C GLN A 69 -13.60 -12.38 2.97
N LYS A 70 -14.47 -11.39 3.21
CA LYS A 70 -14.73 -10.31 2.26
C LYS A 70 -13.51 -9.44 2.08
N ASP A 71 -12.78 -9.15 3.16
CA ASP A 71 -11.52 -8.40 3.09
C ASP A 71 -10.48 -9.12 2.23
N ARG A 72 -10.40 -10.45 2.35
CA ARG A 72 -9.50 -11.25 1.49
C ARG A 72 -9.89 -11.13 0.02
N LEU A 73 -11.19 -11.20 -0.29
CA LEU A 73 -11.67 -11.04 -1.67
C LEU A 73 -11.30 -9.66 -2.22
N ILE A 74 -11.51 -8.59 -1.43
CA ILE A 74 -11.10 -7.22 -1.81
C ILE A 74 -9.61 -7.17 -2.16
N VAL A 75 -8.75 -7.79 -1.36
CA VAL A 75 -7.29 -7.81 -1.62
C VAL A 75 -6.96 -8.54 -2.92
N GLU A 76 -7.61 -9.66 -3.21
CA GLU A 76 -7.39 -10.39 -4.47
C GLU A 76 -7.89 -9.60 -5.68
N GLU A 77 -9.07 -8.98 -5.58
CA GLU A 77 -9.57 -8.09 -6.64
C GLU A 77 -8.65 -6.88 -6.85
N ASN A 78 -8.10 -6.30 -5.77
CA ASN A 78 -7.14 -5.20 -5.84
C ASN A 78 -5.85 -5.62 -6.56
N LYS A 79 -5.38 -6.85 -6.34
CA LYS A 79 -4.21 -7.38 -7.06
C LYS A 79 -4.48 -7.57 -8.55
N THR A 80 -5.68 -8.01 -8.92
CA THR A 80 -6.05 -8.15 -10.33
C THR A 80 -6.14 -6.78 -11.01
N ALA A 81 -6.86 -5.82 -10.39
CA ALA A 81 -6.96 -4.46 -10.89
C ALA A 81 -5.59 -3.77 -10.99
N ALA A 82 -4.68 -4.03 -10.04
CA ALA A 82 -3.31 -3.49 -10.08
C ALA A 82 -2.53 -3.97 -11.30
N LYS A 83 -2.71 -5.23 -11.74
CA LYS A 83 -2.06 -5.76 -12.96
C LYS A 83 -2.59 -5.07 -14.21
N GLU A 84 -3.90 -4.92 -14.31
CA GLU A 84 -4.53 -4.19 -15.44
C GLU A 84 -4.04 -2.74 -15.49
N ALA A 85 -4.00 -2.06 -14.34
CA ALA A 85 -3.49 -0.69 -14.25
C ALA A 85 -1.99 -0.59 -14.58
N TYR A 86 -1.21 -1.63 -14.24
CA TYR A 86 0.20 -1.70 -14.62
C TYR A 86 0.36 -1.74 -16.14
N ASP A 87 -0.36 -2.62 -16.82
CA ASP A 87 -0.26 -2.80 -18.26
C ASP A 87 -0.65 -1.51 -19.00
N VAL A 88 -1.78 -0.90 -18.62
CA VAL A 88 -2.23 0.37 -19.19
C VAL A 88 -1.22 1.50 -18.96
N CYS A 89 -0.67 1.61 -17.74
CA CYS A 89 0.32 2.64 -17.45
C CYS A 89 1.63 2.41 -18.20
N SER A 90 2.07 1.16 -18.34
CA SER A 90 3.24 0.79 -19.13
C SER A 90 3.07 1.19 -20.60
N ASP A 91 1.92 0.91 -21.19
CA ASP A 91 1.62 1.30 -22.58
C ASP A 91 1.65 2.82 -22.74
N LYS A 92 1.02 3.56 -21.81
CA LYS A 92 1.01 5.03 -21.84
C LYS A 92 2.40 5.63 -21.64
N VAL A 93 3.24 5.06 -20.76
CA VAL A 93 4.63 5.50 -20.60
C VAL A 93 5.39 5.39 -21.93
N ASN A 94 5.17 4.31 -22.69
CA ASN A 94 5.77 4.13 -24.01
C ASN A 94 5.21 5.09 -25.05
N GLU A 95 3.89 5.29 -25.11
CA GLU A 95 3.23 6.25 -26.02
C GLU A 95 3.74 7.68 -25.81
N HIS A 96 3.90 8.09 -24.55
CA HIS A 96 4.41 9.42 -24.17
C HIS A 96 5.95 9.52 -24.21
N GLN A 97 6.66 8.43 -24.54
CA GLN A 97 8.12 8.37 -24.62
C GLN A 97 8.82 8.88 -23.35
N LEU A 98 8.26 8.56 -22.18
CA LEU A 98 8.80 9.03 -20.91
C LEU A 98 10.01 8.19 -20.50
N ASP A 99 11.10 8.85 -20.11
CA ASP A 99 12.34 8.22 -19.64
C ASP A 99 12.21 7.67 -18.20
N MET A 100 11.29 6.72 -18.02
CA MET A 100 11.06 5.98 -16.77
C MET A 100 10.78 4.51 -17.02
N LYS A 101 11.00 3.73 -15.97
CA LYS A 101 10.56 2.34 -15.89
C LYS A 101 9.53 2.18 -14.77
N LEU A 102 8.34 1.72 -15.13
CA LEU A 102 7.34 1.28 -14.15
C LEU A 102 7.87 0.03 -13.44
N VAL A 103 7.78 0.02 -12.11
CA VAL A 103 8.29 -1.05 -11.26
C VAL A 103 7.15 -1.86 -10.65
N ASP A 104 6.08 -1.19 -10.22
CA ASP A 104 4.98 -1.84 -9.49
C ASP A 104 3.75 -0.93 -9.46
N VAL A 105 2.57 -1.51 -9.28
CA VAL A 105 1.30 -0.77 -9.08
C VAL A 105 0.55 -1.40 -7.92
N GLU A 106 0.03 -0.58 -7.00
CA GLU A 106 -0.68 -1.07 -5.82
C GLU A 106 -1.93 -0.24 -5.55
N TYR A 107 -3.06 -0.89 -5.30
CA TYR A 107 -4.21 -0.23 -4.70
C TYR A 107 -4.10 -0.25 -3.18
N THR A 108 -4.54 0.83 -2.54
CA THR A 108 -4.85 0.76 -1.09
C THR A 108 -5.98 -0.23 -0.86
N PHE A 109 -6.07 -0.78 0.36
CA PHE A 109 -7.07 -1.78 0.69
C PHE A 109 -8.49 -1.29 0.37
N ASP A 110 -8.79 -0.05 0.73
CA ASP A 110 -10.06 0.64 0.49
C ASP A 110 -10.26 1.18 -0.94
N ARG A 111 -9.33 0.93 -1.86
CA ARG A 111 -9.30 1.46 -3.25
C ARG A 111 -9.37 2.98 -3.37
N ASN A 112 -9.16 3.72 -2.28
CA ASN A 112 -9.17 5.17 -2.30
C ASN A 112 -7.97 5.77 -3.06
N LYS A 113 -6.95 4.96 -3.35
CA LYS A 113 -5.69 5.35 -4.00
C LYS A 113 -5.13 4.23 -4.87
N VAL A 114 -4.45 4.61 -5.95
CA VAL A 114 -3.66 3.71 -6.80
C VAL A 114 -2.24 4.26 -6.94
N ILE A 115 -1.27 3.49 -6.46
CA ILE A 115 0.11 3.92 -6.27
C ILE A 115 0.97 3.30 -7.36
N PHE A 116 1.55 4.14 -8.22
CA PHE A 116 2.47 3.72 -9.28
C PHE A 116 3.90 3.92 -8.80
N TYR A 117 4.68 2.84 -8.72
CA TYR A 117 6.10 2.89 -8.38
C TYR A 117 6.94 2.86 -9.65
N PHE A 118 7.90 3.76 -9.76
CA PHE A 118 8.77 3.84 -10.93
C PHE A 118 10.20 4.23 -10.58
N THR A 119 11.11 4.04 -11.53
CA THR A 119 12.50 4.53 -11.49
C THR A 119 12.75 5.44 -12.69
N ALA A 120 13.60 6.46 -12.49
CA ALA A 120 13.96 7.44 -13.51
C ALA A 120 15.27 8.13 -13.13
N ASP A 121 16.14 8.35 -14.11
CA ASP A 121 17.45 8.97 -13.90
C ASP A 121 17.33 10.51 -13.84
N GLY A 122 16.30 11.08 -14.48
CA GLY A 122 16.08 12.52 -14.56
C GLY A 122 14.76 13.01 -13.94
N ARG A 123 14.41 14.26 -14.25
CA ARG A 123 13.05 14.78 -14.05
C ARG A 123 12.18 14.31 -15.20
N ILE A 124 10.95 13.93 -14.89
CA ILE A 124 9.96 13.52 -15.88
C ILE A 124 8.75 14.43 -15.74
N ASP A 125 8.26 14.91 -16.88
CA ASP A 125 6.97 15.56 -16.96
C ASP A 125 5.89 14.52 -17.27
N PHE A 126 5.17 14.09 -16.25
CA PHE A 126 4.12 13.07 -16.35
C PHE A 126 2.71 13.68 -16.44
N ARG A 127 2.57 14.99 -16.72
CA ARG A 127 1.25 15.66 -16.73
C ARG A 127 0.27 15.04 -17.72
N GLU A 128 0.71 14.72 -18.93
CA GLU A 128 -0.16 14.08 -19.93
C GLU A 128 -0.46 12.62 -19.57
N LEU A 129 0.54 11.87 -19.10
CA LEU A 129 0.33 10.50 -18.57
C LEU A 129 -0.75 10.47 -17.48
N VAL A 130 -0.71 11.40 -16.53
CA VAL A 130 -1.71 11.46 -15.45
C VAL A 130 -3.12 11.73 -15.98
N LYS A 131 -3.27 12.58 -17.00
CA LYS A 131 -4.58 12.84 -17.61
C LYS A 131 -5.15 11.58 -18.26
N ASP A 132 -4.31 10.78 -18.92
CA ASP A 132 -4.74 9.53 -19.52
C ASP A 132 -5.10 8.47 -18.48
N LEU A 133 -4.30 8.34 -17.41
CA LEU A 133 -4.59 7.42 -16.31
C LEU A 133 -5.87 7.81 -15.53
N ALA A 134 -6.15 9.11 -15.39
CA ALA A 134 -7.38 9.60 -14.78
C ALA A 134 -8.63 9.23 -15.59
N ARG A 135 -8.52 9.11 -16.92
CA ARG A 135 -9.62 8.66 -17.79
C ARG A 135 -9.86 7.17 -17.70
N PHE A 136 -8.81 6.39 -17.49
CA PHE A 136 -8.90 4.93 -17.31
C PHE A 136 -9.51 4.55 -15.96
N SER A 137 -9.15 5.27 -14.89
CA SER A 137 -9.70 5.06 -13.54
C SER A 137 -11.09 5.66 -13.42
N GLY A 138 -12.11 4.94 -13.95
CA GLY A 138 -13.52 5.34 -14.03
C GLY A 138 -14.27 5.58 -12.71
N GLN A 139 -13.61 6.01 -11.63
CA GLN A 139 -14.22 6.42 -10.38
C GLN A 139 -13.42 7.57 -9.73
N GLY A 140 -13.86 8.82 -9.93
CA GLY A 140 -13.67 9.92 -8.98
C GLY A 140 -12.24 10.34 -8.56
N LEU A 141 -11.17 9.81 -9.16
CA LEU A 141 -9.81 10.19 -8.79
C LEU A 141 -9.43 11.51 -9.48
N ASN A 142 -9.32 12.58 -8.70
CA ASN A 142 -8.81 13.87 -9.15
C ASN A 142 -7.35 13.72 -9.63
N CYS A 143 -6.97 14.31 -10.78
CA CYS A 143 -5.61 14.29 -11.31
C CYS A 143 -4.52 14.66 -10.27
N ALA A 144 -4.81 15.58 -9.35
CA ALA A 144 -3.86 15.95 -8.28
C ALA A 144 -3.54 14.78 -7.33
N ARG A 145 -4.48 13.85 -7.15
CA ARG A 145 -4.36 12.68 -6.27
C ARG A 145 -3.47 11.61 -6.91
N LEU A 146 -3.62 11.37 -8.22
CA LEU A 146 -2.74 10.49 -9.00
C LEU A 146 -1.27 10.95 -9.00
N VAL A 147 -1.02 12.27 -9.11
CA VAL A 147 0.35 12.83 -9.03
C VAL A 147 1.01 12.53 -7.68
N SER A 148 0.26 12.65 -6.57
CA SER A 148 0.78 12.35 -5.22
C SER A 148 1.08 10.87 -4.98
N GLU A 149 0.60 10.00 -5.87
CA GLU A 149 0.66 8.54 -5.76
C GLU A 149 1.72 7.93 -6.67
N MET A 150 2.35 8.73 -7.55
CA MET A 150 3.56 8.31 -8.25
C MET A 150 4.78 8.38 -7.31
N LYS A 151 5.30 7.22 -6.92
CA LYS A 151 6.47 7.13 -6.02
C LYS A 151 7.71 6.66 -6.75
N ARG A 152 8.74 7.50 -6.73
CA ARG A 152 10.09 7.09 -7.14
C ARG A 152 10.62 6.06 -6.14
N LYS A 153 10.92 4.84 -6.58
CA LYS A 153 11.73 3.90 -5.81
C LYS A 153 13.19 4.29 -5.99
N CYS A 154 13.88 4.64 -4.92
CA CYS A 154 15.34 4.65 -4.95
C CYS A 154 15.80 3.20 -5.02
N LEU A 155 16.43 2.79 -6.11
CA LEU A 155 17.19 1.55 -6.15
C LEU A 155 18.37 1.76 -5.19
N ALA A 156 18.41 1.01 -4.09
CA ALA A 156 19.63 0.90 -3.32
C ALA A 156 20.65 0.20 -4.24
N GLY A 157 21.71 0.93 -4.59
CA GLY A 157 22.85 0.39 -5.33
C GLY A 157 23.60 -0.66 -4.54
#